data_AF-A0A7V5V459-F1
#
_entry.id   AF-A0A7V5V459-F1
#
_cell.length_a   1.000
_cell.length_b   1.000
_cell.length_c   1.000
_cell.angle_alpha   90.00
_cell.angle_beta   90.00
_cell.angle_gamma   90.00
#
_symmetry.space_group_name_H-M   'P 1'
#
loop_
_entity.id
_entity.type
_entity.pdbx_description
1 polymer ?
#
loop_
_entity_poly.entity_id
_entity_poly.type
_entity_poly.pdbx_seq_one_letter_code
_entity_poly.pdbx_strand_id
1 'polypeptide(L)'
;LGVFSALGRQGMAGQPRLTQNEALKQQKILSAGSSWIIQNILAQVPLKGQVYSQSLISQQSIAYKTGTSYGYRDAWVLASNSNFSLAIWLGQPDGSFLENNSGRNSAVPLLRKILAILPADWNQKVPQPFNVALSTICWPLGSKQSMQKSAWCAKKRPAYLLDDTAPPTLKDALADQFSAGLISISVDAQTGQRVLPYCQAAKVNRQQFALWPRVLEPWLAKPDRRQSILPKYSPKCQLLQPHGTLQINGIHDKASLYPETVKQQLPSVQLTLSGATGKVYWFVNGVMQTTEKYILNLSNLAVGPYKITATDDSGSFAELEFSVKL
;
A
#
# COMPACT_ATOMS: atom_id res chain seq x y z
N LEU A 1 14.83 -4.56 18.03
CA LEU A 1 16.11 -3.87 17.72
C LEU A 1 17.02 -4.70 16.79
N GLY A 2 17.34 -5.96 17.14
CA GLY A 2 18.32 -6.77 16.40
C GLY A 2 18.05 -6.94 14.89
N VAL A 3 16.81 -7.19 14.50
CA VAL A 3 16.40 -7.28 13.08
C VAL A 3 16.54 -5.94 12.36
N PHE A 4 16.10 -4.84 12.98
CA PHE A 4 16.15 -3.50 12.33
C PHE A 4 17.58 -3.01 12.13
N SER A 5 18.52 -3.42 13.01
CA SER A 5 19.94 -3.11 12.84
C SER A 5 20.55 -3.67 11.55
N ALA A 6 19.94 -4.71 10.97
CA ALA A 6 20.40 -5.29 9.72
C ALA A 6 20.43 -4.27 8.58
N LEU A 7 19.51 -3.30 8.59
CA LEU A 7 19.41 -2.26 7.55
C LEU A 7 20.70 -1.43 7.46
N GLY A 8 21.26 -1.05 8.60
CA GLY A 8 22.54 -0.35 8.70
C GLY A 8 23.76 -1.24 8.52
N ARG A 9 23.59 -2.56 8.62
CA ARG A 9 24.67 -3.55 8.73
C ARG A 9 24.67 -4.54 7.56
N GLN A 10 24.36 -4.06 6.35
CA GLN A 10 24.43 -4.85 5.11
C GLN A 10 23.62 -6.16 5.17
N GLY A 11 22.51 -6.18 5.92
CA GLY A 11 21.65 -7.33 6.10
C GLY A 11 22.00 -8.26 7.26
N MET A 12 23.01 -7.92 8.08
CA MET A 12 23.39 -8.68 9.28
C MET A 12 22.60 -8.20 10.51
N ALA A 13 21.62 -8.98 10.94
CA ALA A 13 20.95 -8.77 12.21
C ALA A 13 21.85 -9.24 13.37
N GLY A 14 21.94 -8.47 14.45
CA GLY A 14 22.69 -8.84 15.64
C GLY A 14 21.81 -8.94 16.89
N GLN A 15 22.18 -9.80 17.83
CA GLN A 15 21.66 -9.73 19.19
C GLN A 15 22.40 -8.61 19.95
N PRO A 16 21.69 -7.68 20.61
CA PRO A 16 22.33 -6.68 21.47
C PRO A 16 23.14 -7.36 22.56
N ARG A 17 24.35 -6.86 22.80
CA ARG A 17 25.18 -7.26 23.93
C ARG A 17 25.00 -6.27 25.06
N LEU A 18 24.75 -6.76 26.27
CA LEU A 18 24.61 -5.91 27.46
C LEU A 18 25.97 -5.65 28.12
N THR A 19 26.89 -6.60 27.98
CA THR A 19 28.27 -6.49 28.45
C THR A 19 29.27 -6.66 27.32
N GLN A 20 30.49 -6.14 27.50
CA GLN A 20 31.54 -6.22 26.46
C GLN A 20 32.00 -7.66 26.18
N ASN A 21 31.91 -8.55 27.17
CA ASN A 21 32.39 -9.93 27.12
C ASN A 21 31.40 -10.90 26.48
N GLU A 22 30.16 -10.49 26.25
CA GLU A 22 29.19 -11.32 25.54
C GLU A 22 29.66 -11.60 24.11
N ALA A 23 29.46 -12.83 23.63
CA ALA A 23 29.81 -13.20 22.27
C ALA A 23 28.93 -12.44 21.26
N LEU A 24 29.52 -12.01 20.14
CA LEU A 24 28.77 -11.41 19.04
C LEU A 24 27.95 -12.50 18.32
N LYS A 25 26.63 -12.48 18.51
CA LYS A 25 25.69 -13.33 17.79
C LYS A 25 25.02 -12.55 16.67
N GLN A 26 25.22 -12.97 15.44
CA GLN A 26 24.66 -12.31 14.25
C GLN A 26 24.21 -13.31 13.19
N GLN A 27 23.19 -12.93 12.43
CA GLN A 27 22.60 -13.73 11.36
C GLN A 27 22.32 -12.85 10.16
N LYS A 28 22.68 -13.34 8.96
CA LYS A 28 22.32 -12.68 7.71
C LYS A 28 20.84 -12.94 7.42
N ILE A 29 20.05 -11.87 7.31
CA ILE A 29 18.62 -11.94 7.01
C ILE A 29 18.26 -11.27 5.67
N LEU A 30 19.17 -10.44 5.13
CA LEU A 30 19.03 -9.76 3.85
C LEU A 30 20.36 -9.77 3.10
N SER A 31 20.32 -9.59 1.78
CA SER A 31 21.52 -9.22 1.03
C SER A 31 21.91 -7.77 1.33
N ALA A 32 23.17 -7.40 1.08
CA ALA A 32 23.63 -6.02 1.24
C ALA A 32 22.82 -5.07 0.36
N GLY A 33 22.52 -5.48 -0.89
CA GLY A 33 21.71 -4.72 -1.83
C GLY A 33 20.28 -4.49 -1.37
N SER A 34 19.59 -5.55 -0.93
CA SER A 34 18.22 -5.42 -0.39
C SER A 34 18.18 -4.56 0.86
N SER A 35 19.15 -4.75 1.77
CA SER A 35 19.30 -3.93 2.98
C SER A 35 19.45 -2.45 2.64
N TRP A 36 20.35 -2.13 1.71
CA TRP A 36 20.60 -0.76 1.28
C TRP A 36 19.40 -0.13 0.59
N ILE A 37 18.70 -0.85 -0.29
CA ILE A 37 17.49 -0.34 -0.97
C ILE A 37 16.40 -0.01 0.06
N ILE A 38 16.12 -0.91 1.01
CA ILE A 38 15.12 -0.67 2.07
C ILE A 38 15.53 0.51 2.94
N GLN A 39 16.82 0.59 3.31
CA GLN A 39 17.33 1.69 4.08
C GLN A 39 17.19 3.03 3.34
N ASN A 40 17.51 3.06 2.04
CA ASN A 40 17.34 4.24 1.21
C ASN A 40 15.88 4.68 1.16
N ILE A 41 14.92 3.75 0.99
CA ILE A 41 13.48 4.03 1.03
C ILE A 41 13.06 4.66 2.37
N LEU A 42 13.53 4.10 3.48
CA LEU A 42 13.16 4.56 4.82
C LEU A 42 13.87 5.87 5.23
N ALA A 43 15.04 6.17 4.66
CA ALA A 43 15.74 7.44 4.86
C ALA A 43 15.08 8.61 4.11
N GLN A 44 14.14 8.35 3.20
CA GLN A 44 13.42 9.43 2.49
C GLN A 44 12.39 10.15 3.39
N VAL A 45 12.07 9.60 4.56
CA VAL A 45 11.07 10.20 5.47
C VAL A 45 11.72 11.39 6.19
N PRO A 46 11.20 12.62 6.06
CA PRO A 46 11.81 13.81 6.66
C PRO A 46 11.76 13.78 8.21
N LEU A 47 12.94 13.87 8.87
CA LEU A 47 13.03 13.99 10.34
C LEU A 47 12.42 15.29 10.88
N LYS A 48 12.33 16.34 10.05
CA LYS A 48 11.63 17.60 10.33
C LYS A 48 10.36 17.66 9.49
N GLY A 49 9.23 18.04 10.07
CA GLY A 49 7.89 17.90 9.48
C GLY A 49 7.58 18.59 8.15
N GLN A 50 8.55 19.24 7.51
CA GLN A 50 8.41 19.87 6.20
C GLN A 50 9.75 19.78 5.47
N VAL A 51 9.82 19.05 4.35
CA VAL A 51 10.23 19.51 3.00
C VAL A 51 10.07 18.31 2.04
N TYR A 52 9.24 18.45 1.01
CA TYR A 52 9.03 17.48 -0.08
C TYR A 52 9.80 17.87 -1.35
N SER A 53 11.06 18.31 -1.24
CA SER A 53 11.90 18.50 -2.43
C SER A 53 12.63 17.20 -2.74
N GLN A 54 12.48 16.71 -3.97
CA GLN A 54 13.13 15.48 -4.44
C GLN A 54 14.67 15.54 -4.35
N SER A 55 15.24 16.74 -4.25
CA SER A 55 16.69 16.96 -4.07
C SER A 55 17.21 16.68 -2.66
N LEU A 56 16.36 16.62 -1.63
CA LEU A 56 16.76 16.32 -0.24
C LEU A 56 16.66 14.83 0.12
N ILE A 57 16.05 14.03 -0.76
CA ILE A 57 15.81 12.59 -0.57
C ILE A 57 17.12 11.81 -0.36
N SER A 58 18.26 12.32 -0.87
CA SER A 58 19.56 11.66 -0.72
C SER A 58 20.34 12.06 0.54
N GLN A 59 19.86 12.99 1.38
CA GLN A 59 20.68 13.62 2.41
C GLN A 59 20.57 13.02 3.81
N GLN A 60 19.54 12.22 4.08
CA GLN A 60 19.43 11.61 5.41
C GLN A 60 20.36 10.42 5.58
N SER A 61 21.05 10.43 6.72
CA SER A 61 22.01 9.42 7.12
C SER A 61 21.39 8.25 7.85
N ILE A 62 20.14 8.37 8.30
CA ILE A 62 19.48 7.37 9.13
C ILE A 62 18.12 7.00 8.54
N ALA A 63 17.91 5.70 8.37
CA ALA A 63 16.62 5.15 8.01
C ALA A 63 15.79 4.96 9.27
N TYR A 64 14.51 5.31 9.23
CA TYR A 64 13.63 5.02 10.35
C TYR A 64 12.22 4.64 9.93
N LYS A 65 11.54 3.93 10.83
CA LYS A 65 10.12 3.59 10.70
C LYS A 65 9.41 3.83 12.03
N THR A 66 8.23 4.45 11.94
CA THR A 66 7.32 4.66 13.07
C THR A 66 6.28 3.55 13.18
N GLY A 67 5.79 3.34 14.40
CA GLY A 67 4.60 2.53 14.69
C GLY A 67 3.72 3.25 15.72
N THR A 68 2.41 3.05 15.64
CA THR A 68 1.43 3.54 16.62
C THR A 68 0.41 2.44 16.85
N SER A 69 0.14 2.06 18.09
CA SER A 69 -0.91 1.07 18.39
C SER A 69 -2.30 1.68 18.30
N TYR A 70 -3.32 0.84 18.15
CA TYR A 70 -4.71 1.28 18.18
C TYR A 70 -5.02 1.96 19.52
N GLY A 71 -5.75 3.07 19.48
CA GLY A 71 -6.09 3.84 20.68
C GLY A 71 -4.89 4.52 21.34
N TYR A 72 -3.85 4.90 20.58
CA TYR A 72 -2.74 5.73 21.04
C TYR A 72 -2.03 5.26 22.33
N ARG A 73 -2.01 3.95 22.60
CA ARG A 73 -1.37 3.40 23.80
C ARG A 73 0.15 3.41 23.68
N ASP A 74 0.65 3.11 22.48
CA ASP A 74 2.08 2.94 22.19
C ASP A 74 2.50 3.78 20.99
N ALA A 75 3.62 4.46 21.14
CA ALA A 75 4.34 5.13 20.07
C ALA A 75 5.74 4.54 19.94
N TRP A 76 6.08 4.08 18.74
CA TRP A 76 7.36 3.47 18.43
C TRP A 76 8.10 4.26 17.35
N VAL A 77 9.43 4.33 17.47
CA VAL A 77 10.32 4.55 16.32
C VAL A 77 11.53 3.63 16.41
N LEU A 78 11.85 2.98 15.29
CA LEU A 78 13.06 2.21 15.07
C LEU A 78 13.88 2.95 14.01
N ALA A 79 15.16 3.20 14.29
CA ALA A 79 16.06 3.91 13.39
C ALA A 79 17.41 3.19 13.29
N SER A 80 18.06 3.20 12.13
CA SER A 80 19.35 2.54 11.93
C SER A 80 20.17 3.16 10.79
N ASN A 81 21.47 3.27 11.02
CA ASN A 81 22.50 3.49 10.01
C ASN A 81 23.74 2.63 10.24
N SER A 82 24.85 2.94 9.57
CA SER A 82 26.09 2.16 9.69
C SER A 82 26.62 2.09 11.13
N ASN A 83 26.37 3.13 11.94
CA ASN A 83 27.00 3.30 13.24
C ASN A 83 26.02 3.05 14.40
N PHE A 84 24.77 3.46 14.23
CA PHE A 84 23.78 3.46 15.31
C PHE A 84 22.53 2.68 14.93
N SER A 85 21.95 2.01 15.93
CA SER A 85 20.60 1.44 15.87
C SER A 85 19.84 1.85 17.12
N LEU A 86 18.73 2.55 16.94
CA LEU A 86 17.95 3.17 17.99
C LEU A 86 16.54 2.58 17.98
N ALA A 87 16.01 2.24 19.15
CA ALA A 87 14.62 1.86 19.35
C ALA A 87 14.05 2.70 20.49
N ILE A 88 12.96 3.39 20.23
CA ILE A 88 12.29 4.24 21.20
C ILE A 88 10.84 3.80 21.27
N TRP A 89 10.37 3.61 22.49
CA TRP A 89 8.97 3.34 22.82
C TRP A 89 8.50 4.38 23.83
N LEU A 90 7.28 4.86 23.64
CA LEU A 90 6.55 5.67 24.62
C LEU A 90 5.16 5.06 24.81
N GLY A 91 4.82 4.79 26.05
CA GLY A 91 3.54 4.22 26.46
C GLY A 91 3.44 4.22 27.98
N GLN A 92 2.25 3.95 28.48
CA GLN A 92 2.05 3.71 29.91
C GLN A 92 2.35 2.25 30.23
N PRO A 93 3.01 1.94 31.36
CA PRO A 93 3.28 0.54 31.75
C PRO A 93 2.03 -0.33 31.87
N ASP A 94 0.88 0.27 32.21
CA ASP A 94 -0.42 -0.40 32.32
C ASP A 94 -1.17 -0.50 30.98
N GLY A 95 -0.59 0.02 29.89
CA GLY A 95 -1.23 0.05 28.57
C GLY A 95 -2.39 1.04 28.45
N SER A 96 -2.53 2.00 29.35
CA SER A 96 -3.55 3.03 29.23
C SER A 96 -3.32 3.97 28.03
N PHE A 97 -4.38 4.65 27.61
CA PHE A 97 -4.34 5.65 26.54
C PHE A 97 -3.42 6.82 26.92
N LEU A 98 -2.65 7.32 25.96
CA LEU A 98 -1.94 8.58 26.07
C LEU A 98 -2.41 9.55 24.98
N GLU A 99 -2.77 10.76 25.37
CA GLU A 99 -3.24 11.78 24.44
C GLU A 99 -2.18 12.12 23.39
N ASN A 100 -2.59 12.15 22.12
CA ASN A 100 -1.73 12.47 20.98
C ASN A 100 -0.49 11.57 20.82
N ASN A 101 -0.47 10.40 21.47
CA ASN A 101 0.70 9.53 21.49
C ASN A 101 0.83 8.70 20.23
N SER A 102 1.62 9.18 19.28
CA SER A 102 1.92 8.47 18.03
C SER A 102 3.40 8.46 17.73
N GLY A 103 3.85 7.48 16.93
CA GLY A 103 5.26 7.42 16.52
C GLY A 103 5.75 8.71 15.87
N ARG A 104 4.88 9.40 15.11
CA ARG A 104 5.21 10.68 14.45
C ARG A 104 5.28 11.86 15.43
N ASN A 105 4.32 11.98 16.34
CA ASN A 105 4.19 13.16 17.19
C ASN A 105 4.98 13.06 18.50
N SER A 106 5.25 11.84 18.98
CA SER A 106 5.94 11.60 20.26
C SER A 106 7.33 11.01 20.05
N ALA A 107 7.42 9.88 19.34
CA ALA A 107 8.65 9.10 19.28
C ALA A 107 9.73 9.72 18.36
N VAL A 108 9.34 10.26 17.20
CA VAL A 108 10.28 10.92 16.27
C VAL A 108 10.90 12.21 16.86
N PRO A 109 10.16 13.10 17.55
CA PRO A 109 10.79 14.23 18.24
C PRO A 109 11.81 13.81 19.29
N LEU A 110 11.59 12.71 20.01
CA LEU A 110 12.57 12.16 20.95
C LEU A 110 13.80 11.59 20.23
N LEU A 111 13.60 10.85 19.13
CA LEU A 111 14.69 10.40 18.26
C LEU A 111 15.57 11.57 17.83
N ARG A 112 14.96 12.67 17.39
CA ARG A 112 15.70 13.88 16.98
C ARG A 112 16.55 14.46 18.11
N LYS A 113 16.02 14.50 19.34
CA LYS A 113 16.78 14.97 20.52
C LYS A 113 17.97 14.05 20.81
N ILE A 114 17.79 12.73 20.70
CA ILE A 114 18.88 11.75 20.87
C ILE A 114 19.95 11.95 19.78
N LEU A 115 19.56 12.07 18.51
CA LEU A 115 20.51 12.28 17.41
C LEU A 115 21.30 13.58 17.57
N ALA A 116 20.72 14.62 18.18
CA ALA A 116 21.40 15.90 18.41
C ALA A 116 22.51 15.85 19.48
N ILE A 117 22.53 14.81 20.32
CA ILE A 117 23.55 14.62 21.37
C ILE A 117 24.55 13.50 21.02
N LEU A 118 24.36 12.79 19.90
CA LEU A 118 25.32 11.79 19.44
C LEU A 118 26.60 12.46 18.92
N PRO A 119 27.73 11.72 18.87
CA PRO A 119 28.99 12.19 18.29
C PRO A 119 28.82 12.74 16.88
N ALA A 120 29.66 13.70 16.47
CA ALA A 120 29.49 14.43 15.20
C ALA A 120 29.43 13.54 13.95
N ASP A 121 30.02 12.35 14.00
CA ASP A 121 30.06 11.36 12.93
C ASP A 121 28.88 10.37 12.96
N TRP A 122 27.84 10.63 13.75
CA TRP A 122 26.66 9.76 13.80
C TRP A 122 25.96 9.62 12.45
N ASN A 123 26.11 10.60 11.56
CA ASN A 123 25.40 10.71 10.30
C ASN A 123 26.09 10.00 9.12
N GLN A 124 26.87 8.96 9.37
CA GLN A 124 27.43 8.14 8.31
C GLN A 124 26.33 7.40 7.52
N LYS A 125 26.42 7.48 6.19
CA LYS A 125 25.54 6.76 5.27
C LYS A 125 26.10 5.36 5.01
N VAL A 126 25.21 4.40 4.80
CA VAL A 126 25.62 3.09 4.31
C VAL A 126 26.00 3.20 2.83
N PRO A 127 27.18 2.70 2.43
CA PRO A 127 27.62 2.77 1.04
C PRO A 127 26.71 1.93 0.14
N GLN A 128 26.43 2.45 -1.06
CA GLN A 128 25.65 1.74 -2.06
C GLN A 128 26.43 0.51 -2.56
N PRO A 129 25.84 -0.70 -2.51
CA PRO A 129 26.47 -1.89 -3.08
C PRO A 129 26.62 -1.78 -4.61
N PHE A 130 27.70 -2.35 -5.15
CA PHE A 130 28.05 -2.25 -6.58
C PHE A 130 26.97 -2.81 -7.53
N ASN A 131 26.19 -3.78 -7.05
CA ASN A 131 25.14 -4.44 -7.81
C ASN A 131 23.75 -3.82 -7.60
N VAL A 132 23.69 -2.65 -6.96
CA VAL A 132 22.49 -1.81 -6.92
C VAL A 132 22.65 -0.67 -7.90
N ALA A 133 21.72 -0.52 -8.84
CA ALA A 133 21.75 0.54 -9.85
C ALA A 133 20.39 1.23 -9.99
N LEU A 134 20.41 2.53 -10.28
CA LEU A 134 19.18 3.26 -10.58
C LEU A 134 18.76 2.98 -12.04
N SER A 135 17.49 2.62 -12.24
CA SER A 135 16.92 2.37 -13.56
C SER A 135 15.51 2.96 -13.68
N THR A 136 15.01 3.09 -14.91
CA THR A 136 13.64 3.52 -15.17
C THR A 136 12.72 2.31 -15.34
N ILE A 137 11.73 2.19 -14.47
CA ILE A 137 10.65 1.21 -14.56
C ILE A 137 9.36 1.86 -15.06
N CYS A 138 8.45 1.04 -15.57
CA CYS A 138 7.19 1.49 -16.13
C CYS A 138 5.99 0.84 -15.41
N TRP A 139 5.13 1.68 -14.85
CA TRP A 139 3.82 1.27 -14.34
C TRP A 139 2.78 1.32 -15.46
N PRO A 140 1.79 0.40 -15.49
CA PRO A 140 1.38 -0.46 -14.37
C PRO A 140 2.04 -1.85 -14.31
N LEU A 141 2.96 -2.22 -15.21
CA LEU A 141 3.53 -3.58 -15.23
C LEU A 141 4.73 -3.77 -14.28
N GLY A 142 5.33 -2.70 -13.79
CA GLY A 142 6.42 -2.70 -12.81
C GLY A 142 7.80 -3.06 -13.36
N SER A 143 7.89 -3.69 -14.54
CA SER A 143 9.16 -4.06 -15.17
C SER A 143 9.93 -2.88 -15.76
N LYS A 144 11.17 -3.13 -16.19
CA LYS A 144 12.04 -2.11 -16.81
C LYS A 144 11.41 -1.51 -18.06
N GLN A 145 11.62 -0.21 -18.29
CA GLN A 145 11.14 0.48 -19.48
C GLN A 145 11.63 -0.21 -20.77
N SER A 146 12.87 -0.70 -20.80
CA SER A 146 13.44 -1.41 -21.95
C SER A 146 12.74 -2.73 -22.29
N MET A 147 11.96 -3.29 -21.36
CA MET A 147 11.23 -4.55 -21.54
C MET A 147 9.75 -4.33 -21.90
N GLN A 148 9.30 -3.08 -22.02
CA GLN A 148 7.89 -2.75 -22.26
C GLN A 148 7.70 -1.97 -23.56
N LYS A 149 6.55 -2.15 -24.20
CA LYS A 149 6.11 -1.27 -25.29
C LYS A 149 5.79 0.12 -24.72
N SER A 150 6.04 1.17 -25.50
CA SER A 150 5.73 2.55 -25.08
C SER A 150 4.26 2.73 -24.66
N ALA A 151 3.33 2.03 -25.33
CA ALA A 151 1.90 2.06 -25.02
C ALA A 151 1.52 1.44 -23.66
N TRP A 152 2.41 0.66 -23.05
CA TRP A 152 2.18 0.03 -21.75
C TRP A 152 2.79 0.81 -20.58
N CYS A 153 3.63 1.81 -20.88
CA CYS A 153 4.30 2.62 -19.87
C CYS A 153 3.49 3.89 -19.56
N ALA A 154 2.43 3.75 -18.78
CA ALA A 154 1.61 4.88 -18.37
C ALA A 154 2.39 5.85 -17.48
N LYS A 155 3.20 5.34 -16.54
CA LYS A 155 4.03 6.16 -15.64
C LYS A 155 5.44 5.62 -15.52
N LYS A 156 6.41 6.43 -15.95
CA LYS A 156 7.84 6.18 -15.70
C LYS A 156 8.18 6.49 -14.25
N ARG A 157 8.91 5.59 -13.59
CA ARG A 157 9.40 5.79 -12.21
C ARG A 157 10.87 5.40 -12.12
N PRO A 158 11.70 6.20 -11.45
CA PRO A 158 13.04 5.76 -11.07
C PRO A 158 12.92 4.68 -9.97
N ALA A 159 13.73 3.63 -10.05
CA ALA A 159 13.82 2.59 -9.03
C ALA A 159 15.26 2.09 -8.91
N TYR A 160 15.70 1.84 -7.68
CA TYR A 160 16.93 1.09 -7.44
C TYR A 160 16.67 -0.39 -7.66
N LEU A 161 17.42 -1.01 -8.57
CA LEU A 161 17.34 -2.41 -8.90
C LEU A 161 18.54 -3.15 -8.30
N LEU A 162 18.28 -4.30 -7.69
CA LEU A 162 19.30 -5.24 -7.28
C LEU A 162 19.56 -6.21 -8.44
N ASP A 163 20.81 -6.34 -8.88
CA ASP A 163 21.20 -7.24 -9.98
C ASP A 163 20.33 -7.02 -11.23
N ASP A 164 20.06 -5.75 -11.57
CA ASP A 164 19.21 -5.31 -12.70
C ASP A 164 17.80 -5.95 -12.73
N THR A 165 17.32 -6.37 -11.56
CA THR A 165 16.02 -7.04 -11.38
C THR A 165 14.94 -6.03 -11.01
N ALA A 166 13.98 -5.82 -11.91
CA ALA A 166 12.75 -5.07 -11.64
C ALA A 166 11.59 -6.05 -11.40
N PRO A 167 11.07 -6.17 -10.17
CA PRO A 167 9.95 -7.06 -9.91
C PRO A 167 8.71 -6.57 -10.68
N PRO A 168 7.99 -7.47 -11.37
CA PRO A 168 6.74 -7.10 -12.01
C PRO A 168 5.71 -6.74 -10.95
N THR A 169 4.66 -6.04 -11.38
CA THR A 169 3.50 -5.78 -10.53
C THR A 169 2.95 -7.08 -9.97
N LEU A 170 2.77 -7.10 -8.66
CA LEU A 170 2.29 -8.27 -7.93
C LEU A 170 0.89 -8.69 -8.39
N LYS A 171 0.53 -9.94 -8.10
CA LYS A 171 -0.81 -10.46 -8.38
C LYS A 171 -1.86 -9.55 -7.77
N ASP A 172 -2.82 -9.15 -8.58
CA ASP A 172 -4.02 -8.47 -8.13
C ASP A 172 -4.89 -9.43 -7.31
N ALA A 173 -5.16 -9.08 -6.04
CA ALA A 173 -5.94 -9.91 -5.12
C ALA A 173 -7.39 -10.11 -5.58
N LEU A 174 -7.91 -9.20 -6.41
CA LEU A 174 -9.28 -9.25 -6.94
C LEU A 174 -9.35 -9.82 -8.36
N ALA A 175 -8.24 -10.34 -8.89
CA ALA A 175 -8.21 -10.99 -10.19
C ALA A 175 -8.22 -12.52 -10.05
N ASP A 176 -9.15 -13.16 -10.74
CA ASP A 176 -9.27 -14.62 -10.81
C ASP A 176 -8.05 -15.28 -11.45
N GLN A 177 -7.34 -14.55 -12.33
CA GLN A 177 -6.16 -15.02 -13.04
C GLN A 177 -4.92 -14.25 -12.61
N PHE A 178 -3.79 -14.97 -12.47
CA PHE A 178 -2.49 -14.32 -12.33
C PHE A 178 -2.19 -13.54 -13.62
N SER A 179 -2.32 -12.23 -13.55
CA SER A 179 -1.86 -11.32 -14.58
C SER A 179 -1.08 -10.21 -13.90
N ALA A 180 0.16 -9.97 -14.36
CA ALA A 180 0.97 -8.84 -13.91
C ALA A 180 0.46 -7.51 -14.53
N GLY A 181 -0.87 -7.35 -14.62
CA GLY A 181 -1.55 -6.23 -15.25
C GLY A 181 -1.66 -6.30 -16.77
N LEU A 182 -0.92 -7.17 -17.46
CA LEU A 182 -1.02 -7.33 -18.92
C LEU A 182 -2.13 -8.34 -19.28
N ILE A 183 -3.18 -7.88 -19.94
CA ILE A 183 -4.31 -8.74 -20.36
C ILE A 183 -4.49 -8.73 -21.87
N SER A 184 -5.02 -9.83 -22.42
CA SER A 184 -5.40 -9.94 -23.83
C SER A 184 -6.91 -9.84 -23.98
N ILE A 185 -7.38 -8.92 -24.81
CA ILE A 185 -8.80 -8.71 -25.10
C ILE A 185 -9.04 -8.94 -26.60
N SER A 186 -10.12 -9.65 -26.90
CA SER A 186 -10.65 -9.79 -28.26
C SER A 186 -11.39 -8.51 -28.66
N VAL A 187 -11.02 -7.95 -29.80
CA VAL A 187 -11.67 -6.79 -30.40
C VAL A 187 -12.11 -7.12 -31.84
N ASP A 188 -13.22 -6.54 -32.26
CA ASP A 188 -13.65 -6.58 -33.66
C ASP A 188 -12.65 -5.79 -34.52
N ALA A 189 -12.18 -6.40 -35.61
CA ALA A 189 -11.11 -5.85 -36.43
C ALA A 189 -11.52 -4.60 -37.23
N GLN A 190 -12.82 -4.39 -37.46
CA GLN A 190 -13.33 -3.23 -38.20
C GLN A 190 -13.64 -2.06 -37.27
N THR A 191 -14.26 -2.33 -36.12
CA THR A 191 -14.75 -1.29 -35.21
C THR A 191 -13.80 -1.00 -34.04
N GLY A 192 -12.88 -1.91 -33.73
CA GLY A 192 -12.02 -1.85 -32.54
C GLY A 192 -12.77 -2.06 -31.21
N GLN A 193 -14.07 -2.35 -31.25
CA GLN A 193 -14.87 -2.58 -30.05
C GLN A 193 -14.57 -3.95 -29.45
N ARG A 194 -14.64 -4.04 -28.12
CA ARG A 194 -14.44 -5.30 -27.40
C ARG A 194 -15.56 -6.29 -27.72
N VAL A 195 -15.17 -7.52 -28.00
CA VAL A 195 -16.10 -8.63 -28.30
C VAL A 195 -15.83 -9.81 -27.38
N LEU A 196 -16.89 -10.56 -27.10
CA LEU A 196 -16.89 -11.80 -26.33
C LEU A 196 -17.08 -12.99 -27.28
N PRO A 197 -16.71 -14.22 -26.88
CA PRO A 197 -16.77 -15.40 -27.76
C PRO A 197 -18.17 -15.66 -28.37
N TYR A 198 -19.23 -15.25 -27.68
CA TYR A 198 -20.62 -15.50 -28.07
C TYR A 198 -21.26 -14.40 -28.91
N CYS A 199 -20.60 -13.25 -29.11
CA CYS A 199 -21.15 -12.22 -30.01
C CYS A 199 -20.52 -12.30 -31.40
N GLN A 200 -21.38 -12.18 -32.42
CA GLN A 200 -20.96 -12.27 -33.82
C GLN A 200 -20.09 -11.07 -34.20
N ALA A 201 -18.82 -11.34 -34.48
CA ALA A 201 -17.88 -10.40 -35.08
C ALA A 201 -17.32 -11.02 -36.37
N ALA A 202 -17.28 -10.24 -37.46
CA ALA A 202 -16.85 -10.75 -38.76
C ALA A 202 -15.36 -11.16 -38.76
N LYS A 203 -14.53 -10.41 -38.02
CA LYS A 203 -13.11 -10.71 -37.82
C LYS A 203 -12.69 -10.22 -36.44
N VAL A 204 -11.99 -11.07 -35.70
CA VAL A 204 -11.57 -10.81 -34.31
C VAL A 204 -10.05 -10.73 -34.26
N ASN A 205 -9.53 -9.65 -33.66
CA ASN A 205 -8.12 -9.50 -33.34
C ASN A 205 -7.91 -9.56 -31.83
N ARG A 206 -6.81 -10.15 -31.37
CA ARG A 206 -6.39 -10.05 -29.97
C ARG A 206 -5.48 -8.85 -29.78
N GLN A 207 -5.85 -7.96 -28.86
CA GLN A 207 -5.04 -6.81 -28.46
C GLN A 207 -4.66 -6.91 -26.98
N GLN A 208 -3.47 -6.42 -26.65
CA GLN A 208 -2.93 -6.46 -25.30
C GLN A 208 -2.97 -5.09 -24.64
N PHE A 209 -3.46 -5.05 -23.40
CA PHE A 209 -3.60 -3.85 -22.59
C PHE A 209 -2.88 -4.02 -21.26
N ALA A 210 -2.11 -3.00 -20.86
CA ALA A 210 -1.50 -2.93 -19.54
C ALA A 210 -2.44 -2.16 -18.61
N LEU A 211 -2.87 -2.81 -17.54
CA LEU A 211 -3.86 -2.30 -16.60
C LEU A 211 -3.31 -2.27 -15.18
N TRP A 212 -3.72 -1.26 -14.44
CA TRP A 212 -3.48 -1.20 -13.00
C TRP A 212 -4.25 -2.34 -12.29
N PRO A 213 -3.72 -2.86 -11.16
CA PRO A 213 -4.47 -3.77 -10.30
C PRO A 213 -5.86 -3.21 -9.95
N ARG A 214 -6.89 -4.04 -10.01
CA ARG A 214 -8.30 -3.69 -9.71
C ARG A 214 -8.45 -3.12 -8.31
N VAL A 215 -7.66 -3.60 -7.35
CA VAL A 215 -7.60 -3.01 -6.00
C VAL A 215 -7.32 -1.51 -6.07
N LEU A 216 -6.55 -1.00 -7.04
CA LEU A 216 -6.20 0.42 -7.08
C LEU A 216 -7.28 1.30 -7.73
N GLU A 217 -8.28 0.75 -8.43
CA GLU A 217 -9.26 1.51 -9.23
C GLU A 217 -9.90 2.71 -8.51
N PRO A 218 -10.33 2.62 -7.23
CA PRO A 218 -10.94 3.76 -6.53
C PRO A 218 -10.01 4.96 -6.39
N TRP A 219 -8.70 4.70 -6.35
CA TRP A 219 -7.65 5.71 -6.17
C TRP A 219 -7.04 6.19 -7.48
N LEU A 220 -7.40 5.60 -8.62
CA LEU A 220 -6.89 5.99 -9.94
C LEU A 220 -7.61 7.23 -10.48
N ALA A 221 -6.83 8.11 -11.12
CA ALA A 221 -7.36 9.20 -11.93
C ALA A 221 -8.12 8.61 -13.13
N LYS A 222 -9.16 9.32 -13.62
CA LYS A 222 -10.05 8.81 -14.68
C LYS A 222 -9.31 8.21 -15.90
N PRO A 223 -8.24 8.81 -16.45
CA PRO A 223 -7.53 8.24 -17.61
C PRO A 223 -6.83 6.90 -17.32
N ASP A 224 -6.42 6.66 -16.07
CA ASP A 224 -5.73 5.45 -15.64
C ASP A 224 -6.69 4.30 -15.30
N ARG A 225 -8.00 4.57 -15.24
CA ARG A 225 -9.03 3.56 -14.92
C ARG A 225 -9.25 2.61 -16.08
N ARG A 226 -9.56 1.36 -15.78
CA ARG A 226 -9.82 0.31 -16.79
C ARG A 226 -10.89 0.67 -17.80
N GLN A 227 -11.96 1.34 -17.40
CA GLN A 227 -13.02 1.79 -18.31
C GLN A 227 -12.55 2.80 -19.37
N SER A 228 -11.46 3.52 -19.09
CA SER A 228 -10.88 4.52 -19.99
C SER A 228 -9.81 3.90 -20.88
N ILE A 229 -9.09 2.90 -20.38
CA ILE A 229 -8.04 2.20 -21.13
C ILE A 229 -8.63 1.16 -22.08
N LEU A 230 -9.66 0.44 -21.65
CA LEU A 230 -10.24 -0.64 -22.43
C LEU A 230 -11.26 -0.10 -23.46
N PRO A 231 -11.27 -0.66 -24.69
CA PRO A 231 -12.32 -0.38 -25.65
C PRO A 231 -13.70 -0.73 -25.08
N LYS A 232 -14.71 0.06 -25.43
CA LYS A 232 -16.11 -0.24 -25.11
C LYS A 232 -16.52 -1.55 -25.77
N TYR A 233 -17.43 -2.27 -25.11
CA TYR A 233 -18.05 -3.46 -25.70
C TYR A 233 -18.85 -3.11 -26.95
N SER A 234 -18.89 -4.03 -27.91
CA SER A 234 -19.78 -3.89 -29.06
C SER A 234 -21.24 -3.91 -28.59
N PRO A 235 -22.11 -3.04 -29.12
CA PRO A 235 -23.55 -3.07 -28.82
C PRO A 235 -24.22 -4.42 -29.12
N LYS A 236 -23.60 -5.24 -30.01
CA LYS A 236 -24.05 -6.59 -30.34
C LYS A 236 -23.75 -7.62 -29.24
N CYS A 237 -22.93 -7.27 -28.25
CA CYS A 237 -22.60 -8.15 -27.12
C CYS A 237 -23.43 -7.72 -25.90
N GLN A 238 -24.45 -8.49 -25.53
CA GLN A 238 -25.08 -8.34 -24.21
C GLN A 238 -24.09 -8.75 -23.12
N LEU A 239 -23.85 -7.88 -22.15
CA LEU A 239 -23.05 -8.19 -20.96
C LEU A 239 -23.91 -9.02 -20.01
N LEU A 240 -23.69 -10.34 -19.98
CA LEU A 240 -24.51 -11.27 -19.20
C LEU A 240 -23.76 -11.86 -17.99
N GLN A 241 -22.55 -11.40 -17.68
CA GLN A 241 -21.68 -12.05 -16.70
C GLN A 241 -21.05 -11.07 -15.71
N PRO A 242 -21.18 -11.32 -14.40
CA PRO A 242 -20.34 -10.68 -13.38
C PRO A 242 -18.87 -11.01 -13.63
N HIS A 243 -18.02 -9.98 -13.64
CA HIS A 243 -16.59 -10.14 -13.90
C HIS A 243 -15.74 -9.55 -12.77
N GLY A 244 -15.65 -10.29 -11.66
CA GLY A 244 -14.63 -10.11 -10.65
C GLY A 244 -15.16 -10.18 -9.22
N THR A 245 -14.25 -10.35 -8.27
CA THR A 245 -14.56 -10.27 -6.84
C THR A 245 -14.62 -8.81 -6.42
N LEU A 246 -15.70 -8.44 -5.72
CA LEU A 246 -15.79 -7.13 -5.06
C LEU A 246 -15.15 -7.21 -3.68
N GLN A 247 -14.61 -6.08 -3.20
CA GLN A 247 -14.08 -5.99 -1.85
C GLN A 247 -14.45 -4.65 -1.22
N ILE A 248 -15.07 -4.70 -0.05
CA ILE A 248 -15.33 -3.53 0.79
C ILE A 248 -14.08 -3.28 1.64
N ASN A 249 -13.51 -2.08 1.54
CA ASN A 249 -12.37 -1.62 2.32
C ASN A 249 -12.78 -0.49 3.27
N GLY A 250 -12.00 -0.30 4.33
CA GLY A 250 -12.15 0.79 5.30
C GLY A 250 -12.11 0.30 6.74
N ILE A 251 -12.65 -0.89 6.99
CA ILE A 251 -12.54 -1.64 8.25
C ILE A 251 -12.34 -3.12 7.92
N HIS A 252 -11.85 -3.88 8.89
CA HIS A 252 -11.72 -5.33 8.76
C HIS A 252 -13.06 -6.03 9.02
N ASP A 253 -13.26 -7.18 8.38
CA ASP A 253 -14.40 -8.04 8.68
C ASP A 253 -14.37 -8.47 10.15
N LYS A 254 -15.55 -8.43 10.78
CA LYS A 254 -15.79 -8.67 12.20
C LYS A 254 -15.09 -7.68 13.15
N ALA A 255 -14.73 -6.50 12.66
CA ALA A 255 -14.18 -5.45 13.51
C ALA A 255 -15.13 -5.08 14.66
N SER A 256 -14.54 -4.74 15.81
CA SER A 256 -15.25 -4.10 16.92
C SER A 256 -14.80 -2.64 16.99
N LEU A 257 -15.76 -1.73 16.83
CA LEU A 257 -15.55 -0.29 16.94
C LEU A 257 -16.06 0.18 18.31
N TYR A 258 -15.34 1.13 18.89
CA TYR A 258 -15.65 1.69 20.21
C TYR A 258 -15.80 3.20 20.10
N PRO A 259 -16.73 3.82 20.84
CA PRO A 259 -16.84 5.27 20.94
C PRO A 259 -15.54 5.92 21.40
N GLU A 260 -15.33 7.17 21.00
CA GLU A 260 -14.22 7.96 21.50
C GLU A 260 -14.40 8.18 23.01
N THR A 261 -13.43 7.75 23.82
CA THR A 261 -13.56 7.70 25.29
C THR A 261 -13.77 9.05 25.94
N VAL A 262 -13.22 10.13 25.37
CA VAL A 262 -13.26 11.48 25.96
C VAL A 262 -14.53 12.24 25.57
N LYS A 263 -14.97 12.11 24.32
CA LYS A 263 -16.12 12.85 23.78
C LYS A 263 -17.41 12.04 23.75
N GLN A 264 -17.33 10.74 24.08
CA GLN A 264 -18.41 9.76 23.90
C GLN A 264 -18.99 9.78 22.48
N GLN A 265 -18.17 10.18 21.49
CA GLN A 265 -18.61 10.33 20.13
C GLN A 265 -18.73 8.94 19.49
N LEU A 266 -19.90 8.66 18.93
CA LEU A 266 -20.16 7.40 18.23
C LEU A 266 -19.25 7.28 16.99
N PRO A 267 -18.76 6.07 16.67
CA PRO A 267 -17.88 5.86 15.53
C PRO A 267 -18.50 6.32 14.21
N SER A 268 -17.64 6.80 13.32
CA SER A 268 -17.98 7.04 11.90
C SER A 268 -17.00 6.27 11.03
N VAL A 269 -17.49 5.68 9.95
CA VAL A 269 -16.70 4.85 9.04
C VAL A 269 -16.90 5.31 7.61
N GLN A 270 -15.81 5.44 6.88
CA GLN A 270 -15.82 5.55 5.43
C GLN A 270 -15.44 4.20 4.83
N LEU A 271 -16.33 3.64 4.04
CA LEU A 271 -16.14 2.42 3.28
C LEU A 271 -15.93 2.73 1.81
N THR A 272 -15.11 1.92 1.14
CA THR A 272 -14.86 2.04 -0.30
C THR A 272 -14.99 0.67 -0.95
N LEU A 273 -15.52 0.61 -2.18
CA LEU A 273 -15.67 -0.62 -2.94
C LEU A 273 -14.60 -0.72 -4.01
N SER A 274 -13.82 -1.80 -3.98
CA SER A 274 -12.84 -2.15 -4.99
C SER A 274 -13.31 -3.34 -5.82
N GLY A 275 -12.80 -3.46 -7.05
CA GLY A 275 -13.17 -4.52 -7.99
C GLY A 275 -14.43 -4.24 -8.80
N ALA A 276 -15.27 -3.28 -8.38
CA ALA A 276 -16.54 -2.96 -9.00
C ALA A 276 -16.39 -2.28 -10.38
N THR A 277 -17.34 -2.57 -11.26
CA THR A 277 -17.45 -1.96 -12.59
C THR A 277 -18.84 -1.37 -12.80
N GLY A 278 -18.93 -0.18 -13.40
CA GLY A 278 -20.22 0.50 -13.57
C GLY A 278 -20.74 1.13 -12.28
N LYS A 279 -22.07 1.21 -12.14
CA LYS A 279 -22.73 1.72 -10.93
C LYS A 279 -22.60 0.72 -9.79
N VAL A 280 -22.71 1.27 -8.58
CA VAL A 280 -22.59 0.52 -7.33
C VAL A 280 -23.80 0.81 -6.46
N TYR A 281 -24.31 -0.21 -5.80
CA TYR A 281 -25.43 -0.13 -4.88
C TYR A 281 -25.00 -0.65 -3.52
N TRP A 282 -25.21 0.15 -2.48
CA TRP A 282 -24.85 -0.18 -1.10
C TRP A 282 -26.08 -0.50 -0.29
N PHE A 283 -25.97 -1.43 0.66
CA PHE A 283 -27.01 -1.82 1.60
C PHE A 283 -26.41 -1.88 2.99
N VAL A 284 -27.11 -1.27 3.96
CA VAL A 284 -26.78 -1.32 5.39
C VAL A 284 -27.91 -2.06 6.08
N ASN A 285 -27.61 -3.23 6.66
CA ASN A 285 -28.60 -4.13 7.27
C ASN A 285 -29.77 -4.45 6.32
N GLY A 286 -29.46 -4.66 5.03
CA GLY A 286 -30.44 -4.92 3.97
C GLY A 286 -31.16 -3.68 3.42
N VAL A 287 -30.93 -2.49 3.98
CA VAL A 287 -31.56 -1.24 3.52
C VAL A 287 -30.63 -0.51 2.55
N MET A 288 -31.11 -0.29 1.33
CA MET A 288 -30.36 0.39 0.28
C MET A 288 -29.99 1.83 0.67
N GLN A 289 -28.75 2.21 0.44
CA GLN A 289 -28.23 3.56 0.61
C GLN A 289 -28.15 4.25 -0.76
N THR A 290 -28.59 5.50 -0.85
CA THR A 290 -28.85 6.26 -2.11
C THR A 290 -27.59 6.73 -2.86
N THR A 291 -26.48 6.00 -2.79
CA THR A 291 -25.20 6.41 -3.39
C THR A 291 -24.76 5.45 -4.52
N GLU A 292 -24.79 5.93 -5.77
CA GLU A 292 -24.16 5.26 -6.93
C GLU A 292 -22.62 5.44 -6.95
N LYS A 293 -22.00 5.75 -5.80
CA LYS A 293 -20.57 6.00 -5.68
C LYS A 293 -19.85 4.77 -5.12
N TYR A 294 -18.58 4.63 -5.46
CA TYR A 294 -17.67 3.65 -4.85
C TYR A 294 -17.35 3.92 -3.37
N ILE A 295 -17.94 4.94 -2.75
CA ILE A 295 -17.69 5.36 -1.37
C ILE A 295 -19.02 5.42 -0.62
N LEU A 296 -19.05 4.83 0.57
CA LEU A 296 -20.14 4.90 1.53
C LEU A 296 -19.63 5.51 2.83
N ASN A 297 -20.23 6.61 3.29
CA ASN A 297 -19.93 7.20 4.58
C ASN A 297 -21.06 6.87 5.55
N LEU A 298 -20.71 6.29 6.69
CA LEU A 298 -21.63 6.03 7.80
C LEU A 298 -21.17 6.84 9.00
N SER A 299 -22.06 7.64 9.57
CA SER A 299 -21.76 8.51 10.72
C SER A 299 -22.69 8.21 11.87
N ASN A 300 -22.24 8.46 13.09
CA ASN A 300 -23.00 8.26 14.32
C ASN A 300 -23.58 6.84 14.44
N LEU A 301 -22.72 5.84 14.24
CA LEU A 301 -23.13 4.44 14.30
C LEU A 301 -23.53 4.06 15.74
N ALA A 302 -24.80 3.71 15.93
CA ALA A 302 -25.33 3.23 17.19
C ALA A 302 -24.67 1.90 17.61
N VAL A 303 -24.72 1.60 18.91
CA VAL A 303 -24.24 0.31 19.44
C VAL A 303 -25.04 -0.83 18.83
N GLY A 304 -24.37 -1.83 18.29
CA GLY A 304 -25.02 -2.97 17.65
C GLY A 304 -24.23 -3.58 16.49
N PRO A 305 -24.73 -4.69 15.94
CA PRO A 305 -24.17 -5.31 14.75
C PRO A 305 -24.56 -4.55 13.47
N TYR A 306 -23.65 -4.55 12.51
CA TYR A 306 -23.84 -4.00 11.18
C TYR A 306 -23.41 -5.00 10.13
N LYS A 307 -24.26 -5.19 9.12
CA LYS A 307 -23.94 -5.91 7.90
C LYS A 307 -24.00 -4.95 6.72
N ILE A 308 -22.90 -4.83 6.01
CA ILE A 308 -22.78 -4.01 4.80
C ILE A 308 -22.73 -4.95 3.61
N THR A 309 -23.59 -4.73 2.63
CA THR A 309 -23.55 -5.43 1.34
C THR A 309 -23.39 -4.40 0.23
N ALA A 310 -22.53 -4.66 -0.73
CA ALA A 310 -22.36 -3.82 -1.90
C ALA A 310 -22.43 -4.66 -3.16
N THR A 311 -23.12 -4.18 -4.19
CA THR A 311 -23.27 -4.87 -5.49
C THR A 311 -23.00 -3.90 -6.64
N ASP A 312 -22.55 -4.42 -7.79
CA ASP A 312 -22.34 -3.64 -9.00
C ASP A 312 -23.30 -4.04 -10.14
N ASP A 313 -23.30 -3.27 -11.24
CA ASP A 313 -24.17 -3.51 -12.40
C ASP A 313 -23.98 -4.89 -13.06
N SER A 314 -22.86 -5.56 -12.76
CA SER A 314 -22.57 -6.89 -13.29
C SER A 314 -23.22 -8.01 -12.44
N GLY A 315 -23.78 -7.67 -11.28
CA GLY A 315 -24.34 -8.60 -10.31
C GLY A 315 -23.32 -9.18 -9.33
N SER A 316 -22.07 -8.69 -9.35
CA SER A 316 -21.05 -9.08 -8.37
C SER A 316 -21.38 -8.42 -7.03
N PHE A 317 -21.15 -9.09 -5.91
CA PHE A 317 -21.39 -8.51 -4.58
C PHE A 317 -20.25 -8.77 -3.60
N ALA A 318 -20.15 -7.93 -2.56
CA ALA A 318 -19.28 -8.11 -1.40
C ALA A 318 -20.07 -7.84 -0.12
N GLU A 319 -19.70 -8.54 0.95
CA GLU A 319 -20.27 -8.36 2.28
C GLU A 319 -19.18 -8.06 3.31
N LEU A 320 -19.55 -7.33 4.34
CA LEU A 320 -18.70 -6.96 5.46
C LEU A 320 -19.55 -6.85 6.73
N GLU A 321 -19.15 -7.55 7.78
CA GLU A 321 -19.81 -7.49 9.08
C GLU A 321 -18.93 -6.78 10.09
N PHE A 322 -19.51 -5.97 10.97
CA PHE A 322 -18.80 -5.37 12.10
C PHE A 322 -19.77 -5.07 13.24
N SER A 323 -19.23 -4.69 14.40
CA SER A 323 -20.05 -4.30 15.55
C SER A 323 -19.53 -3.02 16.19
N VAL A 324 -20.44 -2.18 16.66
CA VAL A 324 -20.13 -1.08 17.57
C VAL A 324 -20.43 -1.57 18.98
N LYS A 325 -19.45 -1.46 19.88
CA LYS A 325 -19.52 -1.91 21.27
C LYS A 325 -19.25 -0.76 22.24
N LEU A 326 -19.73 -0.93 23.47
CA LEU A 326 -19.32 -0.12 24.61
C LEU A 326 -18.05 -0.70 25.23
#